data_AF-A0A3S0ISF2-F1
#
_entry.id   AF-A0A3S0ISF2-F1
#
_cell.length_a   1.000
_cell.length_b   1.000
_cell.length_c   1.000
_cell.angle_alpha   90.00
_cell.angle_beta   90.00
_cell.angle_gamma   90.00
#
_symmetry.space_group_name_H-M   'P 1'
#
loop_
_entity.id
_entity.type
_entity.pdbx_description
1 polymer ?
#
loop_
_entity_poly.entity_id
_entity_poly.type
_entity_poly.pdbx_seq_one_letter_code
_entity_poly.pdbx_strand_id
1 'polypeptide(L)'
;MNKKLALAVSFALGLSACGSDDNTTTPPPVEPPPTINPAWQYIDTGYMELETKLEGEITVAIGIPNWRAEWWRFGWGEFEGNKGTDVNGDGVVNVRDADMAGIKNDAGLVFKAKADDIHKVLRSNPDGLGAGTARPDIFTEGNYSAFDIMRYVVATRDDLRFESVIKPEDSKYDTYEYTVSFDKNQDGIFNEDDGEYYNSPDWFYAMTQHGGHALDIPSRLGERFYLRSDQFWVQTGAQVRLQPFNSAMTGRRQLSWLKEQQFLAANDGKYIVPKITIVDKDRVPHTIVENLEVKAHNLRNDIFQEGVITFMDVFLSAAEQGYDFKLSWWPILSSGAIVNNFQLSANPLGDYGSFEGYDSRYSWSEFDDFQWPGYNGSGLNGPDCSQFGLDGKPDGEGQLDLDTCRRDFANFNEQGGYKGNIAVSARIARYPQGEVTLNYVDMSAMMTGKSELNSDIPSEWDFSQGKDNTEVYLLETLKAADENNPSGNAPIVDSNHFGWQIADCALCHNETKDPKGHGGASWPVNKAAGFDVVQPYYCSTCHGSNGAPEMHSNKASCYWCHSQDKMPSNHGEASSKMNIGLNESIPNRISRRGLYNQTNTNFDQYDGIVEGKNNFYWRAVTFPDPHSCATCHQAK
;
A
#
# COMPACT_ATOMS: atom_id res chain seq x y z
N MET A 1 28.40 45.64 -52.70
CA MET A 1 27.63 44.73 -53.57
C MET A 1 27.06 43.60 -52.72
N ASN A 2 25.78 43.31 -52.89
CA ASN A 2 24.86 42.97 -51.80
C ASN A 2 24.79 41.48 -51.42
N LYS A 3 24.95 41.21 -50.12
CA LYS A 3 24.71 39.93 -49.41
C LYS A 3 23.28 39.37 -49.53
N LYS A 4 22.38 40.03 -50.26
CA LYS A 4 20.99 39.59 -50.50
C LYS A 4 20.84 38.64 -51.68
N LEU A 5 21.84 38.53 -52.57
CA LEU A 5 21.76 37.62 -53.73
C LEU A 5 22.21 36.18 -53.40
N ALA A 6 23.09 36.00 -52.41
CA ALA A 6 23.57 34.68 -52.00
C ALA A 6 22.51 33.87 -51.23
N LEU A 7 21.62 34.53 -50.48
CA LEU A 7 20.56 33.88 -49.72
C LEU A 7 19.39 33.41 -50.61
N ALA A 8 19.20 34.04 -51.78
CA ALA A 8 18.13 33.70 -52.72
C ALA A 8 18.45 32.45 -53.57
N VAL A 9 19.74 32.18 -53.85
CA VAL A 9 20.15 30.98 -54.60
C VAL A 9 20.12 29.72 -53.74
N SER A 10 20.34 29.85 -52.42
CA SER A 10 20.22 28.72 -51.48
C SER A 10 18.77 28.29 -51.20
N PHE A 11 17.79 29.20 -51.32
CA PHE A 11 16.37 28.85 -51.19
C PHE A 11 15.76 28.29 -52.49
N ALA A 12 16.32 28.63 -53.66
CA ALA A 12 15.82 28.15 -54.95
C ALA A 12 16.18 26.67 -55.24
N LEU A 13 17.25 26.14 -54.64
CA LEU A 13 17.62 24.72 -54.75
C LEU A 13 16.88 23.82 -53.75
N GLY A 14 16.08 24.38 -52.83
CA GLY A 14 15.25 23.64 -51.87
C GLY A 14 13.80 23.41 -52.32
N LEU A 15 13.37 23.97 -53.46
CA LEU A 15 11.97 23.97 -53.89
C LEU A 15 11.69 23.26 -55.23
N SER A 16 12.66 22.52 -55.78
CA SER A 16 12.49 21.71 -57.00
C SER A 16 12.64 20.20 -56.78
N ALA A 17 12.36 19.72 -55.57
CA ALA A 17 12.29 18.28 -55.26
C ALA A 17 10.87 17.88 -54.80
N CYS A 18 9.86 18.27 -55.57
CA CYS A 18 8.60 17.55 -55.69
C CYS A 18 8.49 17.10 -57.15
N GLY A 19 8.53 15.79 -57.41
CA GLY A 19 8.26 15.24 -58.73
C GLY A 19 9.06 13.98 -59.08
N SER A 20 8.84 12.90 -58.35
CA SER A 20 9.00 11.53 -58.85
C SER A 20 8.07 10.63 -58.04
N ASP A 21 6.82 10.55 -58.49
CA ASP A 21 5.85 9.55 -58.06
C ASP A 21 6.37 8.17 -58.48
N ASP A 22 6.95 7.42 -57.53
CA ASP A 22 7.04 5.95 -57.56
C ASP A 22 7.53 5.39 -56.20
N ASN A 23 7.14 6.01 -55.08
CA ASN A 23 7.30 5.41 -53.76
C ASN A 23 6.02 4.70 -53.36
N THR A 24 5.88 3.46 -53.85
CA THR A 24 5.15 2.40 -53.12
C THR A 24 5.91 2.05 -51.85
N THR A 25 6.09 3.00 -50.94
CA THR A 25 6.39 2.70 -49.56
C THR A 25 5.06 2.31 -48.94
N THR A 26 4.80 1.00 -48.94
CA THR A 26 3.80 0.38 -48.09
C THR A 26 3.89 1.04 -46.72
N PRO A 27 2.77 1.53 -46.14
CA PRO A 27 2.78 1.98 -44.76
C PRO A 27 3.50 0.92 -43.92
N PRO A 28 4.39 1.30 -42.98
CA PRO A 28 4.96 0.33 -42.06
C PRO A 28 3.78 -0.48 -41.50
N PRO A 29 3.90 -1.82 -41.42
CA PRO A 29 2.83 -2.66 -40.90
C PRO A 29 2.32 -2.03 -39.61
N VAL A 30 1.03 -1.70 -39.57
CA VAL A 30 0.40 -1.27 -38.33
C VAL A 30 0.62 -2.43 -37.38
N GLU A 31 1.45 -2.23 -36.36
CA GLU A 31 1.66 -3.26 -35.33
C GLU A 31 0.29 -3.65 -34.82
N PRO A 32 -0.02 -4.97 -34.76
CA PRO A 32 -1.29 -5.40 -34.22
C PRO A 32 -1.42 -4.78 -32.81
N PRO A 33 -2.61 -4.27 -32.45
CA PRO A 33 -2.82 -3.74 -31.12
C PRO A 33 -2.37 -4.78 -30.09
N PRO A 34 -1.72 -4.36 -28.99
CA PRO A 34 -1.22 -5.29 -27.99
C PRO A 34 -2.35 -6.20 -27.54
N THR A 35 -2.06 -7.50 -27.42
CA THR A 35 -3.03 -8.44 -26.87
C THR A 35 -3.18 -8.14 -25.40
N ILE A 36 -4.27 -7.46 -25.04
CA ILE A 36 -4.55 -7.07 -23.66
C ILE A 36 -4.80 -8.35 -22.86
N ASN A 37 -4.11 -8.48 -21.74
CA ASN A 37 -4.30 -9.58 -20.80
C ASN A 37 -5.78 -9.61 -20.33
N PRO A 38 -6.51 -10.73 -20.50
CA PRO A 38 -7.93 -10.79 -20.17
C PRO A 38 -8.22 -10.51 -18.68
N ALA A 39 -7.26 -10.70 -17.78
CA ALA A 39 -7.42 -10.39 -16.36
C ALA A 39 -7.67 -8.89 -16.09
N TRP A 40 -7.36 -7.99 -17.04
CA TRP A 40 -7.68 -6.56 -16.94
C TRP A 40 -9.18 -6.27 -16.83
N GLN A 41 -10.06 -7.21 -17.20
CA GLN A 41 -11.51 -7.06 -17.01
C GLN A 41 -11.92 -7.02 -15.51
N TYR A 42 -11.05 -7.49 -14.61
CA TYR A 42 -11.27 -7.49 -13.16
C TYR A 42 -10.58 -6.31 -12.45
N ILE A 43 -10.04 -5.36 -13.23
CA ILE A 43 -9.28 -4.22 -12.73
C ILE A 43 -10.08 -2.93 -12.97
N ASP A 44 -10.56 -2.32 -11.89
CA ASP A 44 -11.44 -1.14 -11.92
C ASP A 44 -10.76 0.10 -12.50
N THR A 45 -9.44 0.22 -12.36
CA THR A 45 -8.69 1.34 -12.93
C THR A 45 -8.50 1.25 -14.45
N GLY A 46 -8.83 0.10 -15.03
CA GLY A 46 -8.66 -0.18 -16.46
C GLY A 46 -7.22 -0.44 -16.87
N TYR A 47 -7.07 -0.80 -18.14
CA TYR A 47 -5.78 -1.14 -18.73
C TYR A 47 -4.78 0.01 -18.62
N MET A 48 -3.56 -0.31 -18.20
CA MET A 48 -2.42 0.58 -18.28
C MET A 48 -1.14 -0.20 -18.55
N GLU A 49 -0.22 0.43 -19.30
CA GLU A 49 1.13 -0.09 -19.44
C GLU A 49 1.87 0.03 -18.11
N LEU A 50 2.51 -1.05 -17.70
CA LEU A 50 3.30 -1.13 -16.48
C LEU A 50 4.76 -1.32 -16.85
N GLU A 51 5.63 -0.48 -16.32
CA GLU A 51 7.06 -0.69 -16.31
C GLU A 51 7.57 -0.35 -14.92
N THR A 52 8.12 -1.34 -14.22
CA THR A 52 8.64 -1.16 -12.87
C THR A 52 10.04 -1.72 -12.76
N LYS A 53 10.94 -0.92 -12.20
CA LYS A 53 12.29 -1.29 -11.78
C LYS A 53 12.53 -0.68 -10.39
N LEU A 54 13.50 -1.22 -9.67
CA LEU A 54 13.98 -0.53 -8.49
C LEU A 54 14.64 0.79 -8.93
N GLU A 55 14.18 1.92 -8.39
CA GLU A 55 14.71 3.24 -8.72
C GLU A 55 14.91 4.06 -7.43
N GLY A 56 15.62 5.18 -7.54
CA GLY A 56 15.83 6.09 -6.41
C GLY A 56 16.69 5.48 -5.30
N GLU A 57 16.17 5.50 -4.07
CA GLU A 57 16.89 5.05 -2.88
C GLU A 57 16.03 4.11 -2.03
N ILE A 58 16.66 3.15 -1.39
CA ILE A 58 16.09 2.41 -0.26
C ILE A 58 16.87 2.75 1.01
N THR A 59 16.22 2.59 2.16
CA THR A 59 16.91 2.68 3.45
C THR A 59 17.31 1.29 3.89
N VAL A 60 18.58 1.07 4.22
CA VAL A 60 19.07 -0.19 4.75
C VAL A 60 19.54 0.02 6.18
N ALA A 61 19.08 -0.84 7.09
CA ALA A 61 19.52 -0.89 8.47
C ALA A 61 20.16 -2.24 8.77
N ILE A 62 21.22 -2.26 9.59
CA ILE A 62 21.96 -3.47 9.93
C ILE A 62 22.01 -3.65 11.45
N GLY A 63 21.72 -4.88 11.86
CA GLY A 63 21.75 -5.35 13.24
C GLY A 63 20.50 -5.01 14.03
N ILE A 64 20.50 -5.45 15.28
CA ILE A 64 19.36 -5.35 16.19
C ILE A 64 19.28 -3.91 16.72
N PRO A 65 18.14 -3.23 16.54
CA PRO A 65 17.89 -1.91 17.10
C PRO A 65 17.64 -1.96 18.62
N ASN A 66 17.94 -0.87 19.33
CA ASN A 66 17.63 -0.70 20.74
C ASN A 66 16.31 0.08 20.91
N TRP A 67 15.34 -0.52 21.61
CA TRP A 67 13.96 -0.02 21.75
C TRP A 67 13.69 0.63 23.09
N ARG A 68 14.58 1.51 23.51
CA ARG A 68 14.46 2.16 24.81
C ARG A 68 13.11 2.86 24.97
N ALA A 69 12.57 3.49 23.94
CA ALA A 69 11.30 4.22 24.01
C ALA A 69 10.09 3.29 24.19
N GLU A 70 10.00 2.22 23.41
CA GLU A 70 8.94 1.21 23.53
C GLU A 70 9.06 0.45 24.85
N TRP A 71 10.28 0.06 25.22
CA TRP A 71 10.56 -0.61 26.48
C TRP A 71 10.22 0.27 27.67
N TRP A 72 10.58 1.55 27.64
CA TRP A 72 10.21 2.52 28.68
C TRP A 72 8.70 2.65 28.78
N ARG A 73 8.02 2.84 27.65
CA ARG A 73 6.57 3.00 27.61
C ARG A 73 5.83 1.82 28.22
N PHE A 74 6.27 0.59 27.93
CA PHE A 74 5.61 -0.61 28.42
C PHE A 74 6.18 -1.13 29.75
N GLY A 75 7.31 -0.60 30.21
CA GLY A 75 8.09 -1.11 31.34
C GLY A 75 8.68 -2.48 31.06
N TRP A 76 9.31 -2.65 29.89
CA TRP A 76 9.98 -3.87 29.43
C TRP A 76 11.52 -3.71 29.45
N GLY A 77 12.26 -4.80 29.29
CA GLY A 77 13.73 -4.77 29.20
C GLY A 77 14.38 -4.00 30.35
N GLU A 78 15.26 -3.04 30.02
CA GLU A 78 15.94 -2.22 31.03
C GLU A 78 15.02 -1.35 31.92
N PHE A 79 13.74 -1.20 31.54
CA PHE A 79 12.73 -0.43 32.28
C PHE A 79 11.74 -1.34 33.04
N GLU A 80 12.06 -2.63 33.22
CA GLU A 80 11.20 -3.55 33.95
C GLU A 80 10.87 -3.02 35.36
N GLY A 81 9.56 -2.95 35.66
CA GLY A 81 9.05 -2.38 36.91
C GLY A 81 8.93 -0.84 36.95
N ASN A 82 9.42 -0.12 35.94
CA ASN A 82 9.31 1.33 35.83
C ASN A 82 8.66 1.72 34.50
N LYS A 83 7.32 1.67 34.46
CA LYS A 83 6.54 2.08 33.29
C LYS A 83 6.67 3.59 33.08
N GLY A 84 6.73 3.99 31.82
CA GLY A 84 6.76 5.39 31.42
C GLY A 84 5.61 6.20 32.03
N THR A 85 5.88 7.49 32.22
CA THR A 85 4.93 8.46 32.76
C THR A 85 4.41 9.35 31.64
N ASP A 86 3.19 9.85 31.76
CA ASP A 86 2.68 10.88 30.85
C ASP A 86 3.38 12.20 31.15
N VAL A 87 4.41 12.53 30.37
CA VAL A 87 5.29 13.67 30.59
C VAL A 87 4.62 14.97 30.13
N ASN A 88 3.77 14.87 29.10
CA ASN A 88 3.17 16.02 28.46
C ASN A 88 1.77 16.38 29.04
N GLY A 89 1.15 15.46 29.78
CA GLY A 89 -0.13 15.66 30.46
C GLY A 89 -1.38 15.49 29.59
N ASP A 90 -1.27 14.81 28.44
CA ASP A 90 -2.38 14.55 27.50
C ASP A 90 -3.26 13.35 27.90
N GLY A 91 -2.88 12.62 28.95
CA GLY A 91 -3.55 11.44 29.47
C GLY A 91 -3.09 10.11 28.85
N VAL A 92 -2.08 10.10 27.98
CA VAL A 92 -1.63 8.91 27.25
C VAL A 92 -0.11 8.77 27.24
N VAL A 93 0.44 7.75 27.93
CA VAL A 93 1.88 7.43 27.87
C VAL A 93 2.27 6.85 26.51
N ASN A 94 3.16 7.57 25.81
CA ASN A 94 3.58 7.21 24.49
C ASN A 94 5.04 7.61 24.14
N VAL A 95 5.43 7.41 22.88
CA VAL A 95 6.80 7.67 22.38
C VAL A 95 7.20 9.15 22.41
N ARG A 96 6.23 10.07 22.35
CA ARG A 96 6.44 11.50 22.55
C ARG A 96 6.86 11.76 23.98
N ASP A 97 6.24 11.09 24.95
CA ASP A 97 6.65 11.17 26.35
C ASP A 97 8.04 10.59 26.56
N ALA A 98 8.38 9.48 25.89
CA ALA A 98 9.73 8.93 25.89
C ALA A 98 10.74 9.95 25.34
N ASP A 99 10.41 10.59 24.21
CA ASP A 99 11.23 11.63 23.58
C ASP A 99 11.47 12.82 24.52
N MET A 100 10.40 13.30 25.18
CA MET A 100 10.41 14.39 26.17
C MET A 100 11.13 13.99 27.47
N ALA A 101 11.10 12.71 27.85
CA ALA A 101 11.87 12.15 28.96
C ALA A 101 13.36 11.94 28.61
N GLY A 102 13.78 12.22 27.37
CA GLY A 102 15.15 12.02 26.91
C GLY A 102 15.53 10.55 26.68
N ILE A 103 14.56 9.64 26.69
CA ILE A 103 14.75 8.24 26.29
C ILE A 103 14.75 8.22 24.78
N LYS A 104 15.82 7.75 24.13
CA LYS A 104 15.90 7.67 22.66
C LYS A 104 16.15 6.23 22.22
N ASN A 105 15.49 5.81 21.15
CA ASN A 105 15.83 4.57 20.47
C ASN A 105 17.19 4.69 19.78
N ASP A 106 17.80 3.55 19.45
CA ASP A 106 18.96 3.48 18.56
C ASP A 106 18.67 2.50 17.42
N ALA A 107 18.64 2.99 16.19
CA ALA A 107 18.34 2.19 15.01
C ALA A 107 19.54 1.34 14.57
N GLY A 108 20.69 1.53 15.20
CA GLY A 108 21.96 0.96 14.81
C GLY A 108 22.50 1.60 13.53
N LEU A 109 23.22 0.80 12.76
CA LEU A 109 23.79 1.24 11.49
C LEU A 109 22.67 1.39 10.46
N VAL A 110 22.47 2.60 9.94
CA VAL A 110 21.47 2.92 8.92
C VAL A 110 22.10 3.75 7.81
N PHE A 111 21.89 3.37 6.56
CA PHE A 111 22.34 4.11 5.40
C PHE A 111 21.33 4.04 4.26
N LYS A 112 21.50 4.91 3.27
CA LYS A 112 20.71 4.87 2.04
C LYS A 112 21.51 4.17 0.95
N ALA A 113 20.87 3.21 0.28
CA ALA A 113 21.44 2.54 -0.88
C ALA A 113 20.74 3.06 -2.14
N LYS A 114 21.51 3.52 -3.13
CA LYS A 114 20.98 3.98 -4.41
C LYS A 114 20.71 2.78 -5.30
N ALA A 115 19.59 2.80 -6.02
CA ALA A 115 19.24 1.75 -6.97
C ALA A 115 20.36 1.51 -8.00
N ASP A 116 20.95 2.58 -8.54
CA ASP A 116 22.07 2.49 -9.51
C ASP A 116 23.28 1.72 -8.96
N ASP A 117 23.63 1.93 -7.69
CA ASP A 117 24.74 1.23 -7.04
C ASP A 117 24.38 -0.24 -6.82
N ILE A 118 23.15 -0.53 -6.38
CA ILE A 118 22.63 -1.90 -6.25
C ILE A 118 22.69 -2.62 -7.60
N HIS A 119 22.17 -2.00 -8.67
CA HIS A 119 22.22 -2.55 -10.02
C HIS A 119 23.65 -2.87 -10.46
N LYS A 120 24.55 -1.90 -10.31
CA LYS A 120 25.94 -2.02 -10.74
C LYS A 120 26.67 -3.14 -10.00
N VAL A 121 26.54 -3.19 -8.67
CA VAL A 121 27.20 -4.20 -7.85
C VAL A 121 26.65 -5.58 -8.18
N LEU A 122 25.33 -5.79 -8.12
CA LEU A 122 24.74 -7.12 -8.31
C LEU A 122 24.91 -7.65 -9.73
N ARG A 123 24.88 -6.80 -10.77
CA ARG A 123 25.19 -7.22 -12.16
C ARG A 123 26.61 -7.72 -12.33
N SER A 124 27.56 -7.27 -11.49
CA SER A 124 28.94 -7.78 -11.53
C SER A 124 29.07 -9.20 -10.93
N ASN A 125 28.00 -9.72 -10.34
CA ASN A 125 27.94 -11.04 -9.69
C ASN A 125 29.05 -11.23 -8.64
N PRO A 126 29.12 -10.36 -7.61
CA PRO A 126 30.26 -10.28 -6.70
C PRO A 126 30.44 -11.55 -5.84
N ASP A 127 29.37 -12.32 -5.67
CA ASP A 127 29.28 -13.49 -4.80
C ASP A 127 29.11 -14.82 -5.57
N GLY A 128 29.04 -14.77 -6.91
CA GLY A 128 28.82 -15.97 -7.73
C GLY A 128 27.39 -16.53 -7.67
N LEU A 129 26.43 -15.82 -7.06
CA LEU A 129 25.04 -16.27 -6.90
C LEU A 129 24.11 -15.86 -8.05
N GLY A 130 24.65 -15.18 -9.07
CA GLY A 130 23.92 -14.75 -10.27
C GLY A 130 24.11 -13.27 -10.56
N ALA A 131 24.25 -12.91 -11.84
CA ALA A 131 24.33 -11.52 -12.25
C ALA A 131 22.96 -10.85 -12.15
N GLY A 132 22.86 -9.78 -11.36
CA GLY A 132 21.59 -9.13 -11.05
C GLY A 132 20.90 -9.83 -9.88
N THR A 133 19.61 -10.14 -10.01
CA THR A 133 18.87 -10.88 -8.98
C THR A 133 19.38 -12.32 -8.84
N ALA A 134 19.35 -12.85 -7.63
CA ALA A 134 19.64 -14.25 -7.32
C ALA A 134 18.50 -15.20 -7.74
N ARG A 135 17.32 -14.65 -8.10
CA ARG A 135 16.12 -15.37 -8.54
C ARG A 135 15.64 -14.89 -9.91
N PRO A 136 16.42 -15.09 -10.98
CA PRO A 136 16.01 -14.72 -12.34
C PRO A 136 14.81 -15.54 -12.85
N ASP A 137 14.44 -16.62 -12.16
CA ASP A 137 13.21 -17.38 -12.37
C ASP A 137 11.97 -16.70 -11.75
N ILE A 138 12.16 -15.72 -10.87
CA ILE A 138 11.08 -14.97 -10.23
C ILE A 138 11.02 -13.54 -10.73
N PHE A 139 12.14 -12.81 -10.75
CA PHE A 139 12.16 -11.38 -11.03
C PHE A 139 12.65 -11.08 -12.45
N THR A 140 12.06 -10.05 -13.07
CA THR A 140 12.56 -9.42 -14.28
C THR A 140 13.82 -8.60 -13.98
N GLU A 141 14.58 -8.27 -15.03
CA GLU A 141 15.80 -7.49 -14.88
C GLU A 141 15.51 -6.12 -14.24
N GLY A 142 16.28 -5.77 -13.20
CA GLY A 142 16.15 -4.50 -12.48
C GLY A 142 15.24 -4.56 -11.26
N ASN A 143 14.62 -5.70 -10.99
CA ASN A 143 13.87 -5.96 -9.76
C ASN A 143 14.67 -6.90 -8.84
N TYR A 144 14.57 -6.67 -7.53
CA TYR A 144 15.40 -7.32 -6.52
C TYR A 144 14.58 -7.80 -5.34
N SER A 145 15.09 -8.87 -4.72
CA SER A 145 14.56 -9.42 -3.49
C SER A 145 15.22 -8.83 -2.23
N ALA A 146 14.67 -9.09 -1.04
CA ALA A 146 15.34 -8.75 0.22
C ALA A 146 16.69 -9.48 0.38
N PHE A 147 16.81 -10.71 -0.15
CA PHE A 147 18.09 -11.42 -0.20
C PHE A 147 19.10 -10.74 -1.13
N ASP A 148 18.67 -10.18 -2.26
CA ASP A 148 19.54 -9.39 -3.14
C ASP A 148 20.08 -8.14 -2.43
N ILE A 149 19.30 -7.53 -1.53
CA ILE A 149 19.79 -6.43 -0.68
C ILE A 149 20.86 -6.93 0.30
N MET A 150 20.70 -8.12 0.89
CA MET A 150 21.75 -8.73 1.71
C MET A 150 23.03 -8.99 0.90
N ARG A 151 22.93 -9.51 -0.32
CA ARG A 151 24.06 -9.70 -1.24
C ARG A 151 24.79 -8.39 -1.52
N TYR A 152 24.04 -7.33 -1.82
CA TYR A 152 24.59 -5.99 -2.03
C TYR A 152 25.35 -5.48 -0.81
N VAL A 153 24.74 -5.61 0.38
CA VAL A 153 25.35 -5.18 1.65
C VAL A 153 26.65 -5.92 1.93
N VAL A 154 26.64 -7.25 1.84
CA VAL A 154 27.85 -8.09 2.05
C VAL A 154 28.94 -7.76 1.02
N ALA A 155 28.58 -7.51 -0.24
CA ALA A 155 29.56 -7.20 -1.28
C ALA A 155 30.20 -5.80 -1.14
N THR A 156 29.54 -4.87 -0.43
CA THR A 156 29.96 -3.46 -0.34
C THR A 156 30.55 -3.07 1.00
N ARG A 157 30.51 -3.98 1.98
CA ARG A 157 31.00 -3.76 3.33
C ARG A 157 32.08 -4.79 3.68
N ASP A 158 33.13 -4.32 4.32
CA ASP A 158 34.24 -5.16 4.78
C ASP A 158 33.99 -5.78 6.16
N ASP A 159 33.09 -5.18 6.95
CA ASP A 159 32.65 -5.66 8.25
C ASP A 159 31.54 -6.72 8.20
N LEU A 160 31.11 -7.16 7.01
CA LEU A 160 30.13 -8.24 6.83
C LEU A 160 30.61 -9.27 5.82
N ARG A 161 30.32 -10.55 6.08
CA ARG A 161 30.57 -11.62 5.12
C ARG A 161 29.58 -12.77 5.26
N PHE A 162 29.36 -13.47 4.14
CA PHE A 162 28.75 -14.79 4.17
C PHE A 162 29.77 -15.82 4.65
N GLU A 163 29.39 -16.64 5.63
CA GLU A 163 30.15 -17.83 6.04
C GLU A 163 29.72 -19.05 5.23
N SER A 164 28.43 -19.13 4.91
CA SER A 164 27.88 -20.16 4.02
C SER A 164 26.61 -19.67 3.33
N VAL A 165 26.36 -20.20 2.13
CA VAL A 165 25.12 -19.97 1.37
C VAL A 165 24.71 -21.30 0.72
N ILE A 166 23.47 -21.72 0.96
CA ILE A 166 22.81 -22.86 0.32
C ILE A 166 21.83 -22.28 -0.71
N LYS A 167 21.86 -22.80 -1.93
CA LYS A 167 20.99 -22.32 -3.01
C LYS A 167 19.58 -22.95 -2.93
N PRO A 168 18.55 -22.35 -3.53
CA PRO A 168 17.19 -22.89 -3.51
C PRO A 168 17.09 -24.34 -4.00
N GLU A 169 17.86 -24.72 -5.03
CA GLU A 169 17.87 -26.09 -5.57
C GLU A 169 18.41 -27.15 -4.59
N ASP A 170 19.24 -26.73 -3.64
CA ASP A 170 19.83 -27.57 -2.59
C ASP A 170 19.09 -27.43 -1.25
N SER A 171 18.25 -26.40 -1.11
CA SER A 171 17.44 -26.15 0.07
C SER A 171 16.13 -26.93 0.02
N LYS A 172 15.79 -27.62 1.11
CA LYS A 172 14.47 -28.25 1.26
C LYS A 172 13.31 -27.24 1.38
N TYR A 173 13.62 -25.96 1.52
CA TYR A 173 12.64 -24.87 1.64
C TYR A 173 12.45 -24.10 0.33
N ASP A 174 13.26 -24.37 -0.71
CA ASP A 174 13.30 -23.65 -2.00
C ASP A 174 13.45 -22.13 -1.80
N THR A 175 14.42 -21.79 -0.97
CA THR A 175 14.93 -20.44 -0.69
C THR A 175 16.43 -20.53 -0.49
N TYR A 176 17.12 -19.41 -0.64
CA TYR A 176 18.47 -19.29 -0.12
C TYR A 176 18.47 -19.42 1.41
N GLU A 177 19.36 -20.25 1.95
CA GLU A 177 19.70 -20.31 3.36
C GLU A 177 21.14 -19.82 3.53
N TYR A 178 21.43 -19.03 4.56
CA TYR A 178 22.74 -18.40 4.69
C TYR A 178 23.14 -18.17 6.13
N THR A 179 24.45 -18.12 6.34
CA THR A 179 25.09 -17.76 7.61
C THR A 179 25.91 -16.51 7.40
N VAL A 180 25.79 -15.53 8.29
CA VAL A 180 26.47 -14.24 8.19
C VAL A 180 27.28 -13.99 9.44
N SER A 181 28.47 -13.41 9.25
CA SER A 181 29.25 -12.78 10.31
C SER A 181 29.28 -11.27 10.10
N PHE A 182 29.07 -10.51 11.19
CA PHE A 182 29.20 -9.06 11.24
C PHE A 182 30.18 -8.70 12.35
N ASP A 183 31.29 -8.04 11.98
CA ASP A 183 32.26 -7.43 12.90
C ASP A 183 31.59 -6.23 13.57
N LYS A 184 30.85 -6.52 14.63
CA LYS A 184 29.98 -5.56 15.30
C LYS A 184 30.80 -4.60 16.17
N ASN A 185 31.92 -5.08 16.70
CA ASN A 185 32.80 -4.31 17.58
C ASN A 185 33.82 -3.45 16.80
N GLN A 186 33.95 -3.66 15.48
CA GLN A 186 34.83 -2.96 14.55
C GLN A 186 36.33 -3.15 14.87
N ASP A 187 36.72 -4.32 15.37
CA ASP A 187 38.12 -4.65 15.64
C ASP A 187 38.83 -5.31 14.45
N GLY A 188 38.11 -5.59 13.37
CA GLY A 188 38.60 -6.24 12.15
C GLY A 188 38.63 -7.78 12.24
N ILE A 189 38.10 -8.38 13.29
CA ILE A 189 38.16 -9.81 13.58
C ILE A 189 36.76 -10.36 13.82
N PHE A 190 36.25 -11.13 12.86
CA PHE A 190 35.02 -11.90 13.01
C PHE A 190 35.23 -13.07 13.99
N ASN A 191 34.73 -12.96 15.22
CA ASN A 191 34.90 -13.99 16.26
C ASN A 191 33.77 -13.98 17.30
N GLU A 192 33.90 -14.79 18.35
CA GLU A 192 32.89 -14.92 19.42
C GLU A 192 32.63 -13.61 20.20
N ASP A 193 33.54 -12.64 20.17
CA ASP A 193 33.36 -11.33 20.81
C ASP A 193 32.29 -10.47 20.09
N ASP A 194 31.92 -10.81 18.85
CA ASP A 194 30.77 -10.25 18.14
C ASP A 194 29.43 -10.84 18.61
N GLY A 195 29.43 -11.85 19.48
CA GLY A 195 28.20 -12.42 20.06
C GLY A 195 27.26 -13.04 19.02
N GLU A 196 25.97 -12.66 19.05
CA GLU A 196 24.93 -13.20 18.15
C GLU A 196 25.12 -12.83 16.67
N TYR A 197 26.11 -12.00 16.37
CA TYR A 197 26.46 -11.53 15.03
C TYR A 197 27.52 -12.39 14.32
N TYR A 198 28.24 -13.25 15.03
CA TYR A 198 29.28 -14.11 14.44
C TYR A 198 28.74 -15.48 14.04
N ASN A 199 29.02 -15.88 12.80
CA ASN A 199 28.66 -17.17 12.23
C ASN A 199 27.19 -17.55 12.50
N SER A 200 26.30 -16.57 12.36
CA SER A 200 24.90 -16.68 12.77
C SER A 200 24.02 -17.13 11.59
N PRO A 201 23.28 -18.24 11.73
CA PRO A 201 22.30 -18.69 10.72
C PRO A 201 20.96 -17.96 10.85
N ASP A 202 20.81 -17.11 11.86
CA ASP A 202 19.52 -16.49 12.20
C ASP A 202 19.33 -15.11 11.56
N TRP A 203 20.25 -14.70 10.70
CA TRP A 203 20.12 -13.49 9.91
C TRP A 203 18.92 -13.57 8.99
N PHE A 204 18.07 -12.55 9.07
CA PHE A 204 16.93 -12.41 8.21
C PHE A 204 16.58 -10.94 8.02
N TYR A 205 15.56 -10.67 7.20
CA TYR A 205 15.10 -9.32 6.96
C TYR A 205 13.84 -8.99 7.77
N ALA A 206 13.70 -7.71 8.09
CA ALA A 206 12.44 -7.07 8.42
C ALA A 206 12.26 -5.90 7.45
N MET A 207 11.01 -5.54 7.13
CA MET A 207 10.79 -4.48 6.13
C MET A 207 9.57 -3.61 6.42
N THR A 208 9.67 -2.34 6.04
CA THR A 208 8.55 -1.41 5.96
C THR A 208 8.48 -0.82 4.56
N GLN A 209 7.27 -0.71 4.01
CA GLN A 209 7.03 -0.06 2.72
C GLN A 209 7.23 1.47 2.80
N HIS A 210 7.31 2.15 1.66
CA HIS A 210 7.42 3.61 1.65
C HIS A 210 6.13 4.28 2.15
N GLY A 211 6.11 4.72 3.41
CA GLY A 211 4.97 5.38 4.05
C GLY A 211 4.72 6.83 3.61
N GLY A 212 5.55 7.39 2.74
CA GLY A 212 5.46 8.81 2.36
C GLY A 212 5.86 9.74 3.51
N HIS A 213 5.22 10.89 3.57
CA HIS A 213 5.32 11.84 4.68
C HIS A 213 4.71 11.27 5.95
N ALA A 214 3.69 10.42 5.84
CA ALA A 214 3.08 9.69 6.94
C ALA A 214 3.93 8.48 7.35
N LEU A 215 5.10 8.74 7.94
CA LEU A 215 6.02 7.72 8.48
C LEU A 215 5.47 6.95 9.72
N ASP A 216 4.15 6.97 9.93
CA ASP A 216 3.47 6.63 11.19
C ASP A 216 3.30 5.14 11.47
N ILE A 217 4.02 4.23 10.81
CA ILE A 217 3.87 2.78 11.02
C ILE A 217 5.20 2.07 10.71
N PRO A 218 5.63 1.12 11.56
CA PRO A 218 6.74 1.31 12.49
C PRO A 218 8.06 1.67 11.77
N SER A 219 8.49 2.87 12.06
CA SER A 219 9.71 3.51 11.58
C SER A 219 10.98 2.68 11.89
N ARG A 220 11.73 2.34 10.83
CA ARG A 220 13.03 1.61 10.79
C ARG A 220 13.13 0.22 11.43
N LEU A 221 12.12 -0.29 12.12
CA LEU A 221 12.17 -1.64 12.71
C LEU A 221 11.87 -2.73 11.68
N GLY A 222 11.01 -2.40 10.70
CA GLY A 222 10.49 -3.38 9.77
C GLY A 222 9.47 -4.31 10.42
N GLU A 223 8.43 -4.65 9.69
CA GLU A 223 7.62 -5.82 9.99
C GLU A 223 8.48 -7.08 9.83
N ARG A 224 8.27 -8.05 10.71
CA ARG A 224 9.07 -9.29 10.75
C ARG A 224 8.28 -10.38 10.10
N PHE A 225 8.81 -10.94 9.02
CA PHE A 225 8.05 -11.83 8.16
C PHE A 225 8.47 -13.29 8.28
N TYR A 226 7.55 -14.17 7.89
CA TYR A 226 7.82 -15.55 7.52
C TYR A 226 7.93 -15.71 6.00
N LEU A 227 7.97 -14.63 5.23
CA LEU A 227 8.13 -14.68 3.79
C LEU A 227 9.61 -14.93 3.45
N ARG A 228 9.89 -15.81 2.49
CA ARG A 228 11.26 -16.12 2.03
C ARG A 228 11.94 -14.86 1.51
N SER A 229 13.16 -14.57 1.96
CA SER A 229 13.85 -13.30 1.65
C SER A 229 14.16 -13.14 0.16
N ASP A 230 14.38 -14.24 -0.55
CA ASP A 230 14.65 -14.26 -1.98
C ASP A 230 13.37 -14.22 -2.83
N GLN A 231 12.19 -14.30 -2.21
CA GLN A 231 10.87 -14.18 -2.88
C GLN A 231 10.13 -12.90 -2.45
N PHE A 232 10.79 -12.03 -1.69
CA PHE A 232 10.20 -10.79 -1.21
C PHE A 232 10.67 -9.63 -2.08
N TRP A 233 9.78 -9.02 -2.87
CA TRP A 233 10.11 -7.88 -3.73
C TRP A 233 10.42 -6.61 -2.91
N VAL A 234 11.60 -6.03 -3.12
CA VAL A 234 11.98 -4.74 -2.52
C VAL A 234 11.59 -3.60 -3.44
N GLN A 235 10.74 -2.71 -2.93
CA GLN A 235 10.19 -1.59 -3.67
C GLN A 235 11.00 -0.30 -3.45
N THR A 236 10.87 0.64 -4.38
CA THR A 236 11.43 1.99 -4.25
C THR A 236 11.00 2.65 -2.94
N GLY A 237 11.96 3.22 -2.20
CA GLY A 237 11.69 3.88 -0.93
C GLY A 237 11.44 2.93 0.26
N ALA A 238 11.47 1.61 0.06
CA ALA A 238 11.35 0.65 1.16
C ALA A 238 12.48 0.80 2.19
N GLN A 239 12.19 0.39 3.42
CA GLN A 239 13.16 0.28 4.50
C GLN A 239 13.41 -1.19 4.79
N VAL A 240 14.62 -1.66 4.52
CA VAL A 240 15.04 -3.05 4.75
C VAL A 240 15.97 -3.08 5.95
N ARG A 241 15.61 -3.83 6.98
CA ARG A 241 16.50 -4.14 8.10
C ARG A 241 17.02 -5.56 7.95
N LEU A 242 18.33 -5.73 8.04
CA LEU A 242 19.01 -7.01 8.03
C LEU A 242 19.58 -7.25 9.43
N GLN A 243 19.13 -8.28 10.13
CA GLN A 243 19.55 -8.53 11.51
C GLN A 243 19.47 -10.03 11.85
N PRO A 244 20.26 -10.51 12.81
CA PRO A 244 20.02 -11.80 13.43
C PRO A 244 18.72 -11.74 14.25
N PHE A 245 17.95 -12.81 14.20
CA PHE A 245 16.85 -13.09 15.12
C PHE A 245 17.27 -14.19 16.10
N ASN A 246 16.43 -14.53 17.07
CA ASN A 246 16.61 -15.73 17.87
C ASN A 246 16.34 -16.98 17.02
N SER A 247 17.04 -18.08 17.34
CA SER A 247 16.85 -19.38 16.71
C SER A 247 15.39 -19.85 16.68
N ALA A 248 14.58 -19.50 17.69
CA ALA A 248 13.16 -19.82 17.70
C ALA A 248 12.40 -19.18 16.54
N MET A 249 12.67 -17.90 16.22
CA MET A 249 12.06 -17.21 15.09
C MET A 249 12.47 -17.85 13.75
N THR A 250 13.74 -18.24 13.60
CA THR A 250 14.20 -19.00 12.43
C THR A 250 13.49 -20.35 12.31
N GLY A 251 13.35 -21.06 13.43
CA GLY A 251 12.61 -22.32 13.49
C GLY A 251 11.14 -22.18 13.11
N ARG A 252 10.46 -21.10 13.54
CA ARG A 252 9.08 -20.78 13.13
C ARG A 252 8.96 -20.59 11.62
N ARG A 253 9.83 -19.77 11.03
CA ARG A 253 9.86 -19.56 9.57
C ARG A 253 10.01 -20.87 8.81
N GLN A 254 11.01 -21.67 9.20
CA GLN A 254 11.31 -22.95 8.59
C GLN A 254 10.17 -23.97 8.72
N LEU A 255 9.48 -23.99 9.86
CA LEU A 255 8.29 -24.82 10.07
C LEU A 255 7.18 -24.44 9.10
N SER A 256 6.89 -23.15 8.97
CA SER A 256 5.86 -22.67 8.03
C SER A 256 6.23 -22.97 6.57
N TRP A 257 7.49 -22.76 6.17
CA TRP A 257 7.97 -23.10 4.84
C TRP A 257 7.85 -24.59 4.52
N LEU A 258 8.10 -25.45 5.51
CA LEU A 258 7.94 -26.89 5.34
C LEU A 258 6.46 -27.28 5.17
N LYS A 259 5.54 -26.69 5.94
CA LYS A 259 4.10 -26.93 5.81
C LYS A 259 3.58 -26.52 4.42
N GLU A 260 3.99 -25.35 3.95
CA GLU A 260 3.70 -24.85 2.61
C GLU A 260 4.14 -25.82 1.51
N GLN A 261 5.39 -26.31 1.58
CA GLN A 261 5.94 -27.27 0.63
C GLN A 261 5.20 -28.60 0.65
N GLN A 262 4.91 -29.11 1.85
CA GLN A 262 4.15 -30.35 2.03
C GLN A 262 2.73 -30.23 1.49
N PHE A 263 2.07 -29.09 1.72
CA PHE A 263 0.72 -28.85 1.22
C PHE A 263 0.72 -28.75 -0.31
N LEU A 264 1.68 -28.06 -0.92
CA LEU A 264 1.82 -28.01 -2.38
C LEU A 264 2.03 -29.42 -2.97
N ALA A 265 2.93 -30.21 -2.39
CA ALA A 265 3.19 -31.58 -2.81
C ALA A 265 1.97 -32.50 -2.64
N ALA A 266 1.21 -32.34 -1.57
CA ALA A 266 -0.02 -33.10 -1.31
C ALA A 266 -1.15 -32.78 -2.30
N ASN A 267 -1.07 -31.65 -3.01
CA ASN A 267 -2.01 -31.24 -4.05
C ASN A 267 -1.42 -31.37 -5.46
N ASP A 268 -0.52 -32.33 -5.68
CA ASP A 268 0.12 -32.61 -6.98
C ASP A 268 0.81 -31.38 -7.61
N GLY A 269 1.36 -30.49 -6.77
CA GLY A 269 2.00 -29.26 -7.23
C GLY A 269 1.04 -28.13 -7.60
N LYS A 270 -0.26 -28.29 -7.36
CA LYS A 270 -1.25 -27.23 -7.59
C LYS A 270 -1.32 -26.26 -6.43
N TYR A 271 -1.37 -24.97 -6.74
CA TYR A 271 -1.64 -23.95 -5.73
C TYR A 271 -3.14 -23.93 -5.40
N ILE A 272 -3.50 -24.51 -4.25
CA ILE A 272 -4.87 -24.54 -3.75
C ILE A 272 -4.98 -23.62 -2.53
N VAL A 273 -5.92 -22.66 -2.56
CA VAL A 273 -6.36 -21.94 -1.36
C VAL A 273 -7.55 -22.68 -0.75
N PRO A 274 -7.42 -23.25 0.45
CA PRO A 274 -8.49 -24.06 1.04
C PRO A 274 -9.77 -23.28 1.26
N LYS A 275 -9.66 -22.03 1.72
CA LYS A 275 -10.81 -21.14 1.92
C LYS A 275 -10.43 -19.67 1.83
N ILE A 276 -11.39 -18.89 1.34
CA ILE A 276 -11.42 -17.43 1.43
C ILE A 276 -12.59 -17.05 2.32
N THR A 277 -12.30 -16.42 3.46
CA THR A 277 -13.29 -15.95 4.43
C THR A 277 -13.30 -14.43 4.48
N ILE A 278 -14.48 -13.83 4.51
CA ILE A 278 -14.66 -12.39 4.68
C ILE A 278 -15.35 -12.14 6.02
N VAL A 279 -14.72 -11.35 6.88
CA VAL A 279 -15.30 -10.90 8.14
C VAL A 279 -15.89 -9.51 7.90
N ASP A 280 -17.21 -9.41 7.95
CA ASP A 280 -17.92 -8.16 7.67
C ASP A 280 -17.78 -7.11 8.78
N LYS A 281 -18.41 -5.94 8.59
CA LYS A 281 -18.42 -4.84 9.54
C LYS A 281 -19.00 -5.20 10.92
N ASP A 282 -19.91 -6.18 10.96
CA ASP A 282 -20.55 -6.68 12.17
C ASP A 282 -19.73 -7.82 12.81
N ARG A 283 -18.52 -8.07 12.30
CA ARG A 283 -17.58 -9.11 12.71
C ARG A 283 -18.11 -10.53 12.49
N VAL A 284 -19.03 -10.70 11.53
CA VAL A 284 -19.54 -12.02 11.15
C VAL A 284 -18.65 -12.60 10.04
N PRO A 285 -18.08 -13.80 10.23
CA PRO A 285 -17.29 -14.47 9.20
C PRO A 285 -18.18 -15.16 8.16
N HIS A 286 -17.86 -14.97 6.88
CA HIS A 286 -18.51 -15.58 5.73
C HIS A 286 -17.47 -16.32 4.89
N THR A 287 -17.56 -17.64 4.78
CA THR A 287 -16.74 -18.41 3.83
C THR A 287 -17.33 -18.25 2.43
N ILE A 288 -16.56 -17.64 1.53
CA ILE A 288 -17.02 -17.25 0.20
C ILE A 288 -16.57 -18.27 -0.85
N VAL A 289 -15.32 -18.71 -0.76
CA VAL A 289 -14.70 -19.64 -1.72
C VAL A 289 -14.06 -20.78 -0.94
N GLU A 290 -14.16 -22.01 -1.46
CA GLU A 290 -13.51 -23.19 -0.92
C GLU A 290 -12.71 -23.92 -2.01
N ASN A 291 -11.52 -24.42 -1.66
CA ASN A 291 -10.61 -25.18 -2.53
C ASN A 291 -10.35 -24.51 -3.89
N LEU A 292 -10.02 -23.22 -3.85
CA LEU A 292 -9.72 -22.45 -5.04
C LEU A 292 -8.38 -22.88 -5.63
N GLU A 293 -8.38 -23.47 -6.83
CA GLU A 293 -7.17 -23.61 -7.64
C GLU A 293 -6.78 -22.24 -8.19
N VAL A 294 -5.61 -21.75 -7.81
CA VAL A 294 -5.08 -20.45 -8.25
C VAL A 294 -4.12 -20.65 -9.41
N LYS A 295 -4.20 -19.75 -10.39
CA LYS A 295 -3.33 -19.73 -11.57
C LYS A 295 -2.65 -18.37 -11.66
N ALA A 296 -1.48 -18.32 -12.28
CA ALA A 296 -0.85 -17.04 -12.57
C ALA A 296 -1.60 -16.31 -13.68
N HIS A 297 -2.03 -15.07 -13.43
CA HIS A 297 -2.63 -14.20 -14.43
C HIS A 297 -1.61 -13.30 -15.11
N ASN A 298 -0.37 -13.22 -14.63
CA ASN A 298 0.73 -12.52 -15.30
C ASN A 298 0.46 -11.02 -15.54
N LEU A 299 -0.31 -10.36 -14.67
CA LEU A 299 -0.59 -8.92 -14.77
C LEU A 299 0.62 -8.05 -14.39
N ARG A 300 1.58 -8.60 -13.61
CA ARG A 300 2.79 -7.92 -13.15
C ARG A 300 4.07 -8.44 -13.82
N ASN A 301 3.98 -8.74 -15.12
CA ASN A 301 5.13 -9.13 -15.92
C ASN A 301 6.20 -8.03 -16.06
N ASP A 302 5.91 -6.81 -15.58
CA ASP A 302 6.90 -5.75 -15.39
C ASP A 302 7.91 -6.10 -14.30
N ILE A 303 7.53 -6.89 -13.28
CA ILE A 303 8.36 -7.26 -12.13
C ILE A 303 8.66 -8.73 -12.05
N PHE A 304 7.67 -9.57 -12.35
CA PHE A 304 7.78 -11.01 -12.19
C PHE A 304 7.89 -11.72 -13.54
N GLN A 305 8.57 -12.86 -13.54
CA GLN A 305 8.60 -13.77 -14.69
C GLN A 305 7.21 -14.38 -14.92
N GLU A 306 6.93 -14.79 -16.16
CA GLU A 306 5.70 -15.48 -16.50
C GLU A 306 5.52 -16.75 -15.63
N GLY A 307 4.31 -16.93 -15.08
CA GLY A 307 3.96 -18.07 -14.25
C GLY A 307 4.16 -17.85 -12.74
N VAL A 308 4.74 -16.72 -12.33
CA VAL A 308 4.83 -16.36 -10.90
C VAL A 308 3.44 -15.97 -10.37
N ILE A 309 2.95 -16.71 -9.38
CA ILE A 309 1.71 -16.42 -8.67
C ILE A 309 1.98 -15.38 -7.58
N THR A 310 1.09 -14.40 -7.47
CA THR A 310 1.00 -13.39 -6.42
C THR A 310 -0.33 -13.53 -5.67
N PHE A 311 -0.50 -12.83 -4.55
CA PHE A 311 -1.80 -12.86 -3.86
C PHE A 311 -2.92 -12.15 -4.63
N MET A 312 -2.59 -11.29 -5.59
CA MET A 312 -3.56 -10.74 -6.53
C MET A 312 -4.23 -11.86 -7.34
N ASP A 313 -3.45 -12.85 -7.77
CA ASP A 313 -3.94 -13.97 -8.59
C ASP A 313 -4.94 -14.84 -7.83
N VAL A 314 -4.89 -14.88 -6.49
CA VAL A 314 -5.92 -15.53 -5.67
C VAL A 314 -7.30 -14.90 -5.93
N PHE A 315 -7.37 -13.57 -5.92
CA PHE A 315 -8.63 -12.86 -6.13
C PHE A 315 -9.07 -12.91 -7.60
N LEU A 316 -8.12 -12.86 -8.54
CA LEU A 316 -8.41 -12.99 -9.96
C LEU A 316 -8.91 -14.40 -10.31
N SER A 317 -8.32 -15.46 -9.75
CA SER A 317 -8.83 -16.83 -9.91
C SER A 317 -10.22 -17.00 -9.32
N ALA A 318 -10.53 -16.35 -8.20
CA ALA A 318 -11.90 -16.32 -7.69
C ALA A 318 -12.84 -15.55 -8.63
N ALA A 319 -12.40 -14.41 -9.16
CA ALA A 319 -13.20 -13.62 -10.11
C ALA A 319 -13.50 -14.39 -11.41
N GLU A 320 -12.55 -15.17 -11.92
CA GLU A 320 -12.77 -16.07 -13.06
C GLU A 320 -13.81 -17.17 -12.79
N GLN A 321 -14.03 -17.52 -11.52
CA GLN A 321 -15.09 -18.46 -11.11
C GLN A 321 -16.44 -17.78 -10.87
N GLY A 322 -16.55 -16.47 -11.11
CA GLY A 322 -17.79 -15.70 -11.00
C GLY A 322 -18.02 -15.05 -9.63
N TYR A 323 -17.01 -15.02 -8.75
CA TYR A 323 -17.07 -14.24 -7.52
C TYR A 323 -16.78 -12.76 -7.80
N ASP A 324 -17.47 -11.84 -7.15
CA ASP A 324 -17.32 -10.39 -7.37
C ASP A 324 -16.10 -9.80 -6.64
N PHE A 325 -14.90 -10.27 -7.00
CA PHE A 325 -13.65 -9.65 -6.57
C PHE A 325 -13.14 -8.71 -7.65
N LYS A 326 -12.76 -7.49 -7.24
CA LYS A 326 -12.14 -6.50 -8.13
C LYS A 326 -10.94 -5.86 -7.48
N LEU A 327 -10.01 -5.38 -8.31
CA LEU A 327 -8.79 -4.73 -7.88
C LEU A 327 -8.67 -3.34 -8.52
N SER A 328 -7.93 -2.45 -7.88
CA SER A 328 -7.63 -1.11 -8.37
C SER A 328 -6.15 -0.80 -8.25
N TRP A 329 -5.59 -0.05 -9.21
CA TRP A 329 -4.21 0.42 -9.14
C TRP A 329 -4.06 1.60 -8.19
N TRP A 330 -3.14 1.47 -7.23
CA TRP A 330 -2.77 2.51 -6.28
C TRP A 330 -1.39 3.07 -6.66
N PRO A 331 -1.30 4.34 -7.09
CA PRO A 331 -0.06 4.99 -7.52
C PRO A 331 0.68 5.59 -6.30
N ILE A 332 1.31 6.76 -6.45
CA ILE A 332 1.88 7.52 -5.35
C ILE A 332 0.76 8.24 -4.61
N LEU A 333 0.50 7.97 -3.34
CA LEU A 333 -0.63 8.53 -2.59
C LEU A 333 -0.48 10.02 -2.25
N SER A 334 -1.56 10.66 -1.78
CA SER A 334 -1.57 12.03 -1.21
C SER A 334 -0.50 12.23 -0.13
N SER A 335 -0.25 11.19 0.68
CA SER A 335 0.80 11.15 1.69
C SER A 335 2.22 11.15 1.10
N GLY A 336 2.40 10.95 -0.21
CA GLY A 336 3.70 10.71 -0.83
C GLY A 336 4.18 9.26 -0.74
N ALA A 337 3.37 8.35 -0.18
CA ALA A 337 3.66 6.91 -0.17
C ALA A 337 3.73 6.39 -1.60
N ILE A 338 4.79 5.65 -1.95
CA ILE A 338 4.98 5.10 -3.29
C ILE A 338 4.42 3.68 -3.27
N VAL A 339 3.14 3.52 -3.63
CA VAL A 339 2.49 2.21 -3.59
C VAL A 339 2.78 1.44 -4.87
N ASN A 340 2.40 2.00 -6.03
CA ASN A 340 2.57 1.41 -7.36
C ASN A 340 2.22 -0.08 -7.41
N ASN A 341 1.02 -0.41 -6.92
CA ASN A 341 0.51 -1.77 -6.85
C ASN A 341 -1.00 -1.82 -6.99
N PHE A 342 -1.52 -3.01 -7.31
CA PHE A 342 -2.93 -3.29 -7.19
C PHE A 342 -3.32 -3.61 -5.76
N GLN A 343 -4.49 -3.13 -5.37
CA GLN A 343 -5.16 -3.45 -4.11
C GLN A 343 -6.58 -3.92 -4.40
N LEU A 344 -7.12 -4.70 -3.49
CA LEU A 344 -8.52 -5.10 -3.57
C LEU A 344 -9.41 -3.84 -3.46
N SER A 345 -10.43 -3.74 -4.30
CA SER A 345 -11.40 -2.64 -4.34
C SER A 345 -12.84 -3.10 -4.11
N ALA A 346 -13.13 -4.36 -4.43
CA ALA A 346 -14.43 -4.98 -4.19
C ALA A 346 -14.29 -6.44 -3.79
N ASN A 347 -15.30 -6.94 -3.07
CA ASN A 347 -15.46 -8.35 -2.76
C ASN A 347 -16.95 -8.74 -2.78
N PRO A 348 -17.29 -10.04 -2.68
CA PRO A 348 -18.67 -10.50 -2.77
C PRO A 348 -19.68 -9.98 -1.72
N LEU A 349 -19.21 -9.32 -0.65
CA LEU A 349 -20.09 -8.63 0.31
C LEU A 349 -20.36 -7.17 -0.07
N GLY A 350 -19.72 -6.66 -1.12
CA GLY A 350 -19.88 -5.33 -1.67
C GLY A 350 -18.54 -4.66 -2.00
N ASP A 351 -18.63 -3.54 -2.72
CA ASP A 351 -17.51 -2.63 -2.87
C ASP A 351 -17.31 -1.84 -1.57
N TYR A 352 -16.09 -1.34 -1.38
CA TYR A 352 -15.76 -0.45 -0.28
C TYR A 352 -15.06 0.79 -0.80
N GLY A 353 -15.28 1.89 -0.09
CA GLY A 353 -14.77 3.21 -0.43
C GLY A 353 -13.97 3.81 0.71
N SER A 354 -13.09 4.72 0.34
CA SER A 354 -12.39 5.70 1.16
C SER A 354 -11.39 5.09 2.14
N PHE A 355 -11.66 5.14 3.44
CA PHE A 355 -10.83 4.54 4.49
C PHE A 355 -11.45 3.23 5.01
N GLU A 356 -12.63 2.85 4.54
CA GLU A 356 -13.14 1.51 4.72
C GLU A 356 -12.45 0.54 3.74
N GLY A 357 -12.14 -0.64 4.23
CA GLY A 357 -11.57 -1.69 3.40
C GLY A 357 -11.38 -2.97 4.16
N TYR A 358 -10.55 -3.84 3.59
CA TYR A 358 -10.29 -5.14 4.18
C TYR A 358 -8.79 -5.34 4.40
N ASP A 359 -8.41 -5.71 5.63
CA ASP A 359 -7.08 -6.23 5.88
C ASP A 359 -7.03 -7.69 5.40
N SER A 360 -6.14 -8.00 4.47
CA SER A 360 -5.91 -9.37 4.04
C SER A 360 -4.96 -10.06 5.00
N ARG A 361 -5.45 -11.10 5.66
CA ARG A 361 -4.68 -12.01 6.51
C ARG A 361 -4.51 -13.33 5.81
N TYR A 362 -3.32 -13.86 5.94
CA TYR A 362 -2.91 -15.11 5.32
C TYR A 362 -2.33 -15.95 6.43
N SER A 363 -2.90 -17.12 6.66
CA SER A 363 -2.56 -17.86 7.86
C SER A 363 -2.34 -19.32 7.58
N TRP A 364 -1.25 -19.81 8.16
CA TRP A 364 -1.22 -21.09 8.82
C TRP A 364 -1.50 -20.88 10.32
N SER A 365 -1.67 -21.94 11.10
CA SER A 365 -1.90 -21.93 12.57
C SER A 365 -1.00 -20.97 13.37
N GLU A 366 0.13 -20.57 12.82
CA GLU A 366 1.15 -19.67 13.36
C GLU A 366 0.75 -18.18 13.37
N PHE A 367 -0.50 -17.85 13.01
CA PHE A 367 -1.06 -16.50 13.09
C PHE A 367 -1.01 -15.92 14.52
N ASP A 368 -1.10 -16.77 15.53
CA ASP A 368 -1.16 -16.37 16.92
C ASP A 368 0.22 -15.95 17.49
N ASP A 369 1.32 -16.21 16.77
CA ASP A 369 2.69 -15.90 17.22
C ASP A 369 2.91 -14.39 17.48
N PHE A 370 2.19 -13.55 16.73
CA PHE A 370 2.28 -12.09 16.80
C PHE A 370 1.08 -11.44 17.49
N GLN A 371 0.08 -12.23 17.89
CA GLN A 371 -1.13 -11.71 18.52
C GLN A 371 -0.84 -11.11 19.90
N TRP A 372 -1.58 -10.06 20.24
CA TRP A 372 -1.54 -9.45 21.55
C TRP A 372 -2.71 -10.02 22.37
N PRO A 373 -2.47 -10.90 23.36
CA PRO A 373 -3.51 -11.46 24.21
C PRO A 373 -4.06 -10.36 25.14
N GLY A 374 -4.92 -9.47 24.63
CA GLY A 374 -5.37 -8.33 25.43
C GLY A 374 -6.21 -7.23 24.80
N TYR A 375 -6.74 -7.34 23.57
CA TYR A 375 -7.59 -6.27 23.02
C TYR A 375 -8.88 -6.02 23.85
N ASN A 376 -9.22 -6.93 24.78
CA ASN A 376 -10.30 -6.79 25.77
C ASN A 376 -9.92 -5.93 26.99
N GLY A 377 -9.24 -4.80 26.79
CA GLY A 377 -9.17 -3.70 27.76
C GLY A 377 -8.46 -3.96 29.10
N SER A 378 -7.77 -5.09 29.29
CA SER A 378 -7.21 -5.48 30.60
C SER A 378 -5.69 -5.65 30.67
N GLY A 379 -4.92 -5.34 29.63
CA GLY A 379 -3.46 -5.25 29.79
C GLY A 379 -2.63 -5.34 28.52
N LEU A 380 -1.50 -4.63 28.56
CA LEU A 380 -0.39 -4.59 27.60
C LEU A 380 0.42 -5.90 27.60
N ASN A 381 -0.24 -7.03 27.39
CA ASN A 381 0.44 -8.31 27.28
C ASN A 381 0.95 -8.41 25.83
N GLY A 382 2.27 -8.31 25.65
CA GLY A 382 2.93 -8.53 24.36
C GLY A 382 2.70 -9.95 23.81
N PRO A 383 3.41 -10.36 22.75
CA PRO A 383 3.24 -11.69 22.14
C PRO A 383 3.34 -12.82 23.17
N ASP A 384 2.55 -13.88 22.97
CA ASP A 384 2.61 -15.11 23.77
C ASP A 384 3.50 -16.17 23.10
N CYS A 385 4.79 -16.17 23.44
CA CYS A 385 5.71 -17.20 22.95
C CYS A 385 5.75 -18.47 23.83
N SER A 386 4.79 -18.66 24.75
CA SER A 386 4.74 -19.90 25.56
C SER A 386 4.29 -21.12 24.74
N GLN A 387 3.82 -20.91 23.51
CA GLN A 387 3.26 -21.91 22.61
C GLN A 387 4.31 -22.71 21.81
N PHE A 388 5.61 -22.39 21.94
CA PHE A 388 6.70 -23.07 21.23
C PHE A 388 8.02 -23.06 22.00
N GLY A 389 8.88 -24.02 21.71
CA GLY A 389 10.19 -24.18 22.35
C GLY A 389 11.26 -23.24 21.79
N LEU A 390 12.50 -23.36 22.30
CA LEU A 390 13.65 -22.54 21.88
C LEU A 390 14.08 -22.77 20.42
N ASP A 391 13.62 -23.86 19.81
CA ASP A 391 13.80 -24.17 18.39
C ASP A 391 12.62 -23.74 17.51
N GLY A 392 11.64 -23.02 18.09
CA GLY A 392 10.44 -22.54 17.40
C GLY A 392 9.38 -23.63 17.16
N LYS A 393 9.62 -24.89 17.53
CA LYS A 393 8.63 -25.94 17.29
C LYS A 393 7.58 -25.98 18.40
N PRO A 394 6.31 -26.31 18.10
CA PRO A 394 5.26 -26.47 19.11
C PRO A 394 5.58 -27.54 20.17
N ASP A 395 6.36 -28.56 19.80
CA ASP A 395 6.83 -29.65 20.65
C ASP A 395 8.29 -29.47 21.11
N GLY A 396 8.88 -28.30 20.89
CA GLY A 396 10.25 -27.98 21.28
C GLY A 396 10.44 -27.88 22.80
N GLU A 397 11.66 -28.14 23.26
CA GLU A 397 12.03 -27.99 24.68
C GLU A 397 12.35 -26.52 25.05
N GLY A 398 12.10 -26.17 26.32
CA GLY A 398 12.35 -24.84 26.87
C GLY A 398 11.28 -23.81 26.50
N GLN A 399 11.47 -22.58 26.96
CA GLN A 399 10.62 -21.43 26.62
C GLN A 399 11.51 -20.21 26.40
N LEU A 400 11.14 -19.37 25.44
CA LEU A 400 11.77 -18.07 25.27
C LEU A 400 11.55 -17.23 26.53
N ASP A 401 12.60 -16.54 26.97
CA ASP A 401 12.41 -15.46 27.91
C ASP A 401 11.56 -14.35 27.28
N LEU A 402 10.88 -13.60 28.15
CA LEU A 402 9.89 -12.63 27.72
C LEU A 402 10.49 -11.48 26.90
N ASP A 403 11.74 -11.11 27.16
CA ASP A 403 12.41 -10.04 26.43
C ASP A 403 12.80 -10.50 25.02
N THR A 404 13.33 -11.72 24.87
CA THR A 404 13.57 -12.32 23.55
C THR A 404 12.27 -12.51 22.78
N CYS A 405 11.20 -12.97 23.43
CA CYS A 405 9.89 -13.10 22.82
C CYS A 405 9.39 -11.75 22.28
N ARG A 406 9.45 -10.68 23.09
CA ARG A 406 9.08 -9.34 22.65
C ARG A 406 10.02 -8.83 21.55
N ARG A 407 11.32 -9.09 21.67
CA ARG A 407 12.32 -8.76 20.66
C ARG A 407 11.97 -9.33 19.31
N ASP A 408 11.55 -10.58 19.20
CA ASP A 408 11.40 -11.18 17.86
C ASP A 408 9.94 -11.27 17.40
N PHE A 409 8.98 -11.24 18.32
CA PHE A 409 7.55 -11.41 18.00
C PHE A 409 6.67 -10.19 18.31
N ALA A 410 7.14 -9.19 19.07
CA ALA A 410 6.33 -7.98 19.27
C ALA A 410 6.41 -7.08 18.04
N ASN A 411 5.35 -7.12 17.23
CA ASN A 411 5.12 -6.15 16.17
C ASN A 411 3.89 -5.29 16.43
N PHE A 412 3.87 -4.14 15.76
CA PHE A 412 2.76 -3.21 15.79
C PHE A 412 1.49 -3.83 15.19
N ASN A 413 0.32 -3.61 15.82
CA ASN A 413 -0.97 -4.15 15.37
C ASN A 413 -0.95 -5.66 15.08
N GLU A 414 -0.08 -6.41 15.76
CA GLU A 414 0.09 -7.86 15.53
C GLU A 414 0.48 -8.16 14.08
N GLN A 415 1.21 -7.26 13.42
CA GLN A 415 1.65 -7.40 12.03
C GLN A 415 3.01 -8.10 11.98
N GLY A 416 3.00 -9.40 11.75
CA GLY A 416 4.21 -10.17 11.52
C GLY A 416 3.89 -11.55 10.97
N GLY A 417 4.94 -12.35 10.76
CA GLY A 417 4.83 -13.65 10.14
C GLY A 417 4.28 -13.51 8.72
N TYR A 418 3.06 -13.99 8.48
CA TYR A 418 2.35 -13.83 7.21
C TYR A 418 1.37 -12.66 7.19
N LYS A 419 1.16 -11.97 8.32
CA LYS A 419 0.36 -10.75 8.38
C LYS A 419 1.27 -9.54 8.16
N GLY A 420 1.28 -9.03 6.93
CA GLY A 420 2.12 -7.91 6.53
C GLY A 420 1.35 -6.83 5.79
N ASN A 421 1.78 -5.57 5.91
CA ASN A 421 1.31 -4.46 5.10
C ASN A 421 1.98 -4.51 3.72
N ILE A 422 1.61 -5.52 2.93
CA ILE A 422 2.15 -5.76 1.59
C ILE A 422 0.99 -5.78 0.63
N ALA A 423 1.08 -5.02 -0.46
CA ALA A 423 0.08 -5.04 -1.50
C ALA A 423 -0.09 -6.45 -2.09
N VAL A 424 -1.31 -6.81 -2.44
CA VAL A 424 -1.62 -8.17 -2.95
C VAL A 424 -0.85 -8.50 -4.23
N SER A 425 -0.55 -7.50 -5.06
CA SER A 425 0.26 -7.67 -6.27
C SER A 425 1.78 -7.59 -6.05
N ALA A 426 2.24 -7.21 -4.86
CA ALA A 426 3.66 -7.19 -4.51
C ALA A 426 4.09 -8.48 -3.80
N ARG A 427 3.12 -9.20 -3.23
CA ARG A 427 3.37 -10.39 -2.44
C ARG A 427 3.35 -11.64 -3.30
N ILE A 428 4.52 -12.25 -3.47
CA ILE A 428 4.67 -13.53 -4.15
C ILE A 428 3.99 -14.63 -3.34
N ALA A 429 3.30 -15.51 -4.05
CA ALA A 429 2.52 -16.61 -3.53
C ALA A 429 2.90 -17.89 -4.29
N ARG A 430 4.16 -18.30 -4.23
CA ARG A 430 4.62 -19.55 -4.87
C ARG A 430 4.12 -20.79 -4.14
N TYR A 431 3.83 -20.66 -2.84
CA TYR A 431 3.29 -21.74 -2.03
C TYR A 431 1.96 -21.35 -1.39
N PRO A 432 0.98 -22.26 -1.40
CA PRO A 432 -0.35 -22.03 -0.87
C PRO A 432 -0.34 -21.72 0.61
N GLN A 433 -1.25 -20.84 1.01
CA GLN A 433 -1.54 -20.54 2.41
C GLN A 433 -2.73 -21.37 2.89
N GLY A 434 -2.78 -21.66 4.19
CA GLY A 434 -3.86 -22.45 4.77
C GLY A 434 -5.23 -21.77 4.69
N GLU A 435 -5.27 -20.45 4.77
CA GLU A 435 -6.48 -19.64 4.66
C GLU A 435 -6.15 -18.21 4.19
N VAL A 436 -7.09 -17.61 3.48
CA VAL A 436 -7.15 -16.16 3.23
C VAL A 436 -8.35 -15.60 3.98
N THR A 437 -8.12 -14.66 4.91
CA THR A 437 -9.18 -13.95 5.61
C THR A 437 -9.11 -12.47 5.28
N LEU A 438 -10.22 -11.89 4.83
CA LEU A 438 -10.38 -10.45 4.64
C LEU A 438 -11.16 -9.91 5.84
N ASN A 439 -10.58 -9.10 6.74
CA ASN A 439 -11.37 -8.47 7.81
C ASN A 439 -11.67 -7.03 7.50
N TYR A 440 -12.94 -6.66 7.69
CA TYR A 440 -13.35 -5.29 7.59
C TYR A 440 -12.57 -4.39 8.57
N VAL A 441 -12.05 -3.29 8.03
CA VAL A 441 -11.36 -2.22 8.73
C VAL A 441 -11.95 -0.90 8.27
N ASP A 442 -12.19 -0.01 9.24
CA ASP A 442 -12.59 1.38 9.01
C ASP A 442 -11.45 2.27 9.52
N MET A 443 -10.56 2.65 8.61
CA MET A 443 -9.42 3.51 8.94
C MET A 443 -9.87 4.93 9.28
N SER A 444 -11.05 5.40 8.86
CA SER A 444 -11.53 6.75 9.21
C SER A 444 -11.87 6.81 10.69
N ALA A 445 -12.52 5.76 11.20
CA ALA A 445 -12.76 5.61 12.62
C ALA A 445 -11.43 5.54 13.40
N MET A 446 -10.41 4.89 12.86
CA MET A 446 -9.08 4.84 13.49
C MET A 446 -8.34 6.19 13.45
N MET A 447 -8.55 7.01 12.42
CA MET A 447 -7.84 8.27 12.20
C MET A 447 -8.53 9.49 12.84
N THR A 448 -9.85 9.47 12.91
CA THR A 448 -10.69 10.60 13.34
C THR A 448 -11.65 10.27 14.47
N GLY A 449 -11.85 8.97 14.78
CA GLY A 449 -12.79 8.51 15.80
C GLY A 449 -14.22 8.43 15.29
N LYS A 450 -14.42 8.62 13.99
CA LYS A 450 -15.72 8.59 13.32
C LYS A 450 -15.66 7.69 12.10
N SER A 451 -16.65 6.82 11.98
CA SER A 451 -16.83 6.00 10.79
C SER A 451 -17.24 6.84 9.59
N GLU A 452 -16.94 6.33 8.41
CA GLU A 452 -17.40 6.93 7.16
C GLU A 452 -18.92 6.74 6.99
N LEU A 453 -19.56 7.66 6.27
CA LEU A 453 -20.94 7.50 5.84
C LEU A 453 -20.88 6.81 4.48
N ASN A 454 -20.71 5.50 4.50
CA ASN A 454 -20.73 4.69 3.30
C ASN A 454 -22.07 3.94 3.20
N SER A 455 -23.16 4.71 3.08
CA SER A 455 -24.49 4.14 2.93
C SER A 455 -25.35 4.97 1.99
N ASP A 456 -26.21 4.30 1.22
CA ASP A 456 -27.25 4.95 0.44
C ASP A 456 -28.41 5.48 1.31
N ILE A 457 -28.30 5.38 2.64
CA ILE A 457 -29.32 5.87 3.57
C ILE A 457 -29.13 7.37 3.77
N PRO A 458 -30.16 8.19 3.50
CA PRO A 458 -30.10 9.62 3.77
C PRO A 458 -29.70 9.90 5.22
N SER A 459 -28.70 10.76 5.40
CA SER A 459 -28.10 11.04 6.71
C SER A 459 -27.89 12.53 6.90
N GLU A 460 -28.29 13.06 8.06
CA GLU A 460 -27.95 14.43 8.44
C GLU A 460 -26.48 14.53 8.81
N TRP A 461 -25.82 15.56 8.30
CA TRP A 461 -24.42 15.80 8.57
C TRP A 461 -24.13 17.28 8.82
N ASP A 462 -23.43 17.54 9.92
CA ASP A 462 -22.98 18.87 10.31
C ASP A 462 -21.59 19.17 9.73
N PHE A 463 -21.50 20.13 8.81
CA PHE A 463 -20.26 20.57 8.16
C PHE A 463 -19.51 21.65 8.95
N SER A 464 -20.11 22.20 10.00
CA SER A 464 -19.49 23.26 10.79
C SER A 464 -18.15 22.79 11.37
N GLN A 465 -17.15 23.67 11.40
CA GLN A 465 -15.83 23.35 11.96
C GLN A 465 -15.91 22.92 13.42
N GLY A 466 -16.85 23.49 14.19
CA GLY A 466 -17.05 23.20 15.61
C GLY A 466 -18.03 22.06 15.92
N LYS A 467 -18.69 21.50 14.91
CA LYS A 467 -19.83 20.58 15.08
C LYS A 467 -20.91 21.15 16.01
N ASP A 468 -21.24 22.42 15.80
CA ASP A 468 -22.18 23.19 16.62
C ASP A 468 -23.62 23.20 16.06
N ASN A 469 -23.88 22.36 15.05
CA ASN A 469 -25.14 22.23 14.31
C ASN A 469 -25.57 23.49 13.56
N THR A 470 -24.64 24.40 13.24
CA THR A 470 -24.95 25.59 12.43
C THR A 470 -25.01 25.31 10.93
N GLU A 471 -24.40 24.20 10.48
CA GLU A 471 -24.27 23.83 9.05
C GLU A 471 -24.69 22.36 8.84
N VAL A 472 -25.93 22.02 9.22
CA VAL A 472 -26.48 20.67 9.06
C VAL A 472 -27.18 20.53 7.71
N TYR A 473 -26.74 19.54 6.93
CA TYR A 473 -27.30 19.23 5.62
C TYR A 473 -27.73 17.76 5.57
N LEU A 474 -28.77 17.45 4.78
CA LEU A 474 -29.18 16.09 4.48
C LEU A 474 -28.35 15.56 3.31
N LEU A 475 -27.51 14.56 3.57
CA LEU A 475 -26.74 13.87 2.55
C LEU A 475 -27.54 12.66 2.05
N GLU A 476 -27.68 12.52 0.73
CA GLU A 476 -28.39 11.42 0.11
C GLU A 476 -27.85 11.13 -1.30
N THR A 477 -27.87 9.87 -1.69
CA THR A 477 -27.56 9.46 -3.07
C THR A 477 -28.79 9.75 -3.92
N LEU A 478 -28.65 10.62 -4.93
CA LEU A 478 -29.72 10.93 -5.85
C LEU A 478 -29.60 10.08 -7.12
N LYS A 479 -30.70 9.91 -7.85
CA LYS A 479 -30.67 9.28 -9.17
C LYS A 479 -30.39 10.36 -10.23
N ALA A 480 -29.35 10.17 -11.03
CA ALA A 480 -29.12 11.04 -12.17
C ALA A 480 -30.22 10.83 -13.23
N ALA A 481 -30.56 11.89 -13.95
CA ALA A 481 -31.44 11.75 -15.12
C ALA A 481 -30.71 10.97 -16.23
N ASP A 482 -31.47 10.22 -17.02
CA ASP A 482 -30.93 9.50 -18.17
C ASP A 482 -31.92 9.59 -19.34
N GLU A 483 -31.53 9.09 -20.52
CA GLU A 483 -32.40 9.13 -21.70
C GLU A 483 -33.73 8.38 -21.52
N ASN A 484 -33.75 7.36 -20.65
CA ASN A 484 -34.93 6.56 -20.33
C ASN A 484 -35.77 7.16 -19.19
N ASN A 485 -35.16 7.97 -18.31
CA ASN A 485 -35.75 8.60 -17.15
C ASN A 485 -35.40 10.11 -17.10
N PRO A 486 -35.86 10.91 -18.07
CA PRO A 486 -35.57 12.34 -18.08
C PRO A 486 -36.34 13.06 -16.98
N SER A 487 -35.74 14.11 -16.43
CA SER A 487 -36.39 15.01 -15.48
C SER A 487 -36.92 16.25 -16.20
N GLY A 488 -38.20 16.23 -16.54
CA GLY A 488 -38.84 17.32 -17.28
C GLY A 488 -38.29 17.48 -18.70
N ASN A 489 -38.08 18.73 -19.13
CA ASN A 489 -37.57 19.08 -20.47
C ASN A 489 -36.07 19.44 -20.46
N ALA A 490 -35.35 19.13 -19.38
CA ALA A 490 -33.94 19.40 -19.30
C ALA A 490 -33.18 18.54 -20.32
N PRO A 491 -32.22 19.10 -21.10
CA PRO A 491 -31.38 18.30 -21.96
C PRO A 491 -30.50 17.38 -21.09
N ILE A 492 -30.47 16.10 -21.46
CA ILE A 492 -29.49 15.15 -20.92
C ILE A 492 -28.14 15.46 -21.56
N VAL A 493 -27.13 15.69 -20.72
CA VAL A 493 -25.78 16.02 -21.14
C VAL A 493 -24.97 14.72 -21.29
N ASP A 494 -24.02 14.73 -22.22
CA ASP A 494 -23.11 13.62 -22.48
C ASP A 494 -21.66 14.13 -22.50
N SER A 495 -20.73 13.27 -22.92
CA SER A 495 -19.32 13.61 -23.02
C SER A 495 -19.03 14.75 -24.01
N ASN A 496 -19.97 15.12 -24.89
CA ASN A 496 -19.85 16.22 -25.84
C ASN A 496 -20.23 17.58 -25.25
N HIS A 497 -20.86 17.64 -24.07
CA HIS A 497 -21.34 18.89 -23.51
C HIS A 497 -20.20 19.81 -23.04
N PHE A 498 -19.33 19.31 -22.16
CA PHE A 498 -18.15 20.05 -21.64
C PHE A 498 -16.84 19.26 -21.68
N GLY A 499 -16.84 18.07 -22.28
CA GLY A 499 -15.80 17.07 -22.09
C GLY A 499 -15.99 16.35 -20.74
N TRP A 500 -15.75 15.04 -20.72
CA TRP A 500 -15.96 14.18 -19.54
C TRP A 500 -15.11 14.58 -18.29
N GLN A 501 -14.17 15.52 -18.43
CA GLN A 501 -13.22 15.95 -17.38
C GLN A 501 -13.69 17.15 -16.54
N ILE A 502 -14.92 17.63 -16.73
CA ILE A 502 -15.51 18.72 -15.94
C ILE A 502 -16.70 18.17 -15.15
N ALA A 503 -16.49 17.90 -13.86
CA ALA A 503 -17.55 17.44 -12.96
C ALA A 503 -18.24 18.60 -12.24
N ASP A 504 -17.52 19.68 -11.94
CA ASP A 504 -18.09 20.84 -11.27
C ASP A 504 -18.83 21.75 -12.25
N CYS A 505 -20.15 21.58 -12.32
CA CYS A 505 -21.05 22.39 -13.13
C CYS A 505 -20.89 23.89 -12.84
N ALA A 506 -20.56 24.27 -11.61
CA ALA A 506 -20.47 25.67 -11.18
C ALA A 506 -19.31 26.43 -11.84
N LEU A 507 -18.33 25.75 -12.43
CA LEU A 507 -17.25 26.41 -13.20
C LEU A 507 -17.79 27.18 -14.41
N CYS A 508 -18.82 26.64 -15.05
CA CYS A 508 -19.49 27.22 -16.21
C CYS A 508 -20.87 27.79 -15.88
N HIS A 509 -21.55 27.23 -14.88
CA HIS A 509 -22.92 27.57 -14.49
C HIS A 509 -22.96 28.26 -13.13
N ASN A 510 -22.53 29.51 -13.09
CA ASN A 510 -22.58 30.37 -11.91
C ASN A 510 -23.16 31.76 -12.24
N GLU A 511 -23.32 32.61 -11.23
CA GLU A 511 -23.97 33.92 -11.38
C GLU A 511 -23.23 34.89 -12.31
N THR A 512 -21.95 34.63 -12.59
CA THR A 512 -21.08 35.48 -13.41
C THR A 512 -20.95 35.03 -14.86
N LYS A 513 -21.39 33.81 -15.19
CA LYS A 513 -21.30 33.21 -16.53
C LYS A 513 -22.65 33.33 -17.26
N ASP A 514 -22.59 33.44 -18.59
CA ASP A 514 -23.76 33.63 -19.47
C ASP A 514 -24.11 32.32 -20.21
N PRO A 515 -25.38 31.86 -20.23
CA PRO A 515 -26.56 32.47 -19.62
C PRO A 515 -26.48 32.51 -18.09
N LYS A 516 -26.90 33.64 -17.51
CA LYS A 516 -27.09 33.73 -16.05
C LYS A 516 -28.23 32.78 -15.67
N GLY A 517 -27.92 31.64 -15.08
CA GLY A 517 -28.90 30.65 -14.69
C GLY A 517 -29.64 29.98 -15.85
N HIS A 518 -30.75 29.31 -15.52
CA HIS A 518 -31.68 28.70 -16.47
C HIS A 518 -32.55 29.75 -17.18
N GLY A 519 -31.93 30.68 -17.90
CA GLY A 519 -32.61 31.75 -18.64
C GLY A 519 -32.94 32.99 -17.80
N GLY A 520 -32.07 33.36 -16.86
CA GLY A 520 -32.22 34.53 -15.98
C GLY A 520 -32.69 34.22 -14.56
N ALA A 521 -32.99 32.97 -14.24
CA ALA A 521 -33.32 32.50 -12.90
C ALA A 521 -32.06 32.20 -12.06
N SER A 522 -32.19 32.01 -10.75
CA SER A 522 -31.09 31.48 -9.92
C SER A 522 -30.76 30.04 -10.30
N TRP A 523 -29.49 29.65 -10.19
CA TRP A 523 -29.08 28.25 -10.35
C TRP A 523 -29.73 27.36 -9.27
N PRO A 524 -30.12 26.12 -9.61
CA PRO A 524 -30.73 25.21 -8.67
C PRO A 524 -29.74 24.82 -7.59
N VAL A 525 -30.23 24.82 -6.36
CA VAL A 525 -29.51 24.43 -5.15
C VAL A 525 -30.43 23.50 -4.35
N ASN A 526 -29.89 22.48 -3.69
CA ASN A 526 -30.71 21.53 -2.94
C ASN A 526 -31.15 22.10 -1.57
N LYS A 527 -31.94 23.19 -1.59
CA LYS A 527 -32.43 23.86 -0.37
C LYS A 527 -33.26 22.94 0.52
N ALA A 528 -33.94 21.94 -0.06
CA ALA A 528 -34.72 20.98 0.70
C ALA A 528 -33.83 20.13 1.62
N ALA A 529 -32.59 19.85 1.18
CA ALA A 529 -31.57 19.19 1.97
C ALA A 529 -30.70 20.17 2.78
N GLY A 530 -31.07 21.45 2.86
CA GLY A 530 -30.38 22.48 3.63
C GLY A 530 -29.31 23.26 2.86
N PHE A 531 -28.98 22.89 1.62
CA PHE A 531 -27.89 23.51 0.87
C PHE A 531 -28.25 24.91 0.33
N ASP A 532 -27.28 25.83 0.39
CA ASP A 532 -27.39 27.20 -0.14
C ASP A 532 -26.42 27.51 -1.29
N VAL A 533 -25.46 26.61 -1.56
CA VAL A 533 -24.55 26.65 -2.71
C VAL A 533 -25.01 25.67 -3.81
N VAL A 534 -24.42 25.74 -5.01
CA VAL A 534 -24.69 24.79 -6.11
C VAL A 534 -23.94 23.49 -5.87
N GLN A 535 -24.64 22.37 -6.05
CA GLN A 535 -24.06 21.03 -6.03
C GLN A 535 -24.13 20.41 -7.43
N PRO A 536 -23.02 19.92 -8.00
CA PRO A 536 -23.03 19.24 -9.29
C PRO A 536 -23.95 18.01 -9.33
N TYR A 537 -24.00 17.23 -8.23
CA TYR A 537 -24.86 16.05 -8.14
C TYR A 537 -26.35 16.39 -8.09
N TYR A 538 -26.72 17.58 -7.64
CA TYR A 538 -28.10 18.03 -7.73
C TYR A 538 -28.45 18.40 -9.17
N CYS A 539 -27.52 19.04 -9.90
CA CYS A 539 -27.69 19.35 -11.32
C CYS A 539 -27.87 18.10 -12.18
N SER A 540 -27.15 17.00 -11.86
CA SER A 540 -27.24 15.74 -12.59
C SER A 540 -28.59 15.03 -12.42
N THR A 541 -29.38 15.33 -11.39
CA THR A 541 -30.77 14.82 -11.28
C THR A 541 -31.69 15.36 -12.37
N CYS A 542 -31.31 16.46 -13.03
CA CYS A 542 -32.04 17.02 -14.16
C CYS A 542 -31.33 16.79 -15.49
N HIS A 543 -30.01 16.94 -15.50
CA HIS A 543 -29.21 16.95 -16.73
C HIS A 543 -28.48 15.62 -16.98
N GLY A 544 -28.55 14.67 -16.06
CA GLY A 544 -27.80 13.42 -16.13
C GLY A 544 -26.32 13.56 -15.79
N SER A 545 -25.58 12.47 -15.92
CA SER A 545 -24.13 12.48 -15.72
C SER A 545 -23.44 13.26 -16.83
N ASN A 546 -22.28 13.83 -16.55
CA ASN A 546 -21.46 14.60 -17.52
C ASN A 546 -20.79 13.72 -18.61
N GLY A 547 -21.27 12.50 -18.83
CA GLY A 547 -20.66 11.53 -19.74
C GLY A 547 -19.34 10.94 -19.25
N ALA A 548 -19.15 10.83 -17.93
CA ALA A 548 -18.04 10.06 -17.36
C ALA A 548 -18.01 8.62 -17.94
N PRO A 549 -16.82 8.05 -18.24
CA PRO A 549 -16.71 6.68 -18.72
C PRO A 549 -17.29 5.67 -17.74
N GLU A 550 -17.74 4.51 -18.25
CA GLU A 550 -18.35 3.41 -17.48
C GLU A 550 -17.51 3.00 -16.24
N MET A 551 -16.18 3.04 -16.35
CA MET A 551 -15.25 2.67 -15.27
C MET A 551 -15.23 3.68 -14.09
N HIS A 552 -15.92 4.81 -14.19
CA HIS A 552 -16.01 5.81 -13.11
C HIS A 552 -17.19 5.58 -12.18
N SER A 553 -18.09 4.63 -12.47
CA SER A 553 -19.19 4.28 -11.57
C SER A 553 -18.82 3.35 -10.43
N ASN A 554 -17.54 3.01 -10.34
CA ASN A 554 -17.03 2.10 -9.35
C ASN A 554 -16.85 2.85 -8.02
N LYS A 555 -17.26 2.23 -6.91
CA LYS A 555 -17.21 2.82 -5.56
C LYS A 555 -15.80 2.96 -4.97
N ALA A 556 -14.77 2.52 -5.71
CA ALA A 556 -13.37 2.74 -5.32
C ALA A 556 -13.11 4.25 -5.23
N SER A 557 -12.64 4.72 -4.07
CA SER A 557 -12.57 6.17 -3.86
C SER A 557 -11.59 6.88 -4.77
N CYS A 558 -12.05 8.01 -5.28
CA CYS A 558 -11.42 8.76 -6.34
C CYS A 558 -9.95 9.14 -6.02
N TYR A 559 -9.59 9.40 -4.76
CA TYR A 559 -8.21 9.76 -4.38
C TYR A 559 -7.20 8.65 -4.66
N TRP A 560 -7.61 7.38 -4.67
CA TRP A 560 -6.72 6.28 -4.99
C TRP A 560 -6.25 6.39 -6.44
N CYS A 561 -7.14 6.78 -7.35
CA CYS A 561 -6.82 7.06 -8.75
C CYS A 561 -6.26 8.48 -8.97
N HIS A 562 -6.66 9.42 -8.12
CA HIS A 562 -6.39 10.85 -8.20
C HIS A 562 -5.54 11.36 -7.04
N SER A 563 -4.37 10.75 -6.88
CA SER A 563 -3.41 11.13 -5.87
C SER A 563 -2.62 12.39 -6.24
N GLN A 564 -1.55 12.77 -5.51
CA GLN A 564 -0.89 14.08 -5.58
C GLN A 564 -0.73 14.68 -7.00
N ASP A 565 -0.29 13.87 -7.96
CA ASP A 565 -0.02 14.21 -9.36
C ASP A 565 -1.23 14.01 -10.30
N LYS A 566 -2.27 13.33 -9.82
CA LYS A 566 -3.49 12.96 -10.56
C LYS A 566 -4.77 13.58 -10.01
N MET A 567 -4.70 14.50 -9.04
CA MET A 567 -5.86 15.23 -8.50
C MET A 567 -6.76 15.70 -9.64
N PRO A 568 -8.07 15.39 -9.61
CA PRO A 568 -8.89 15.63 -10.77
C PRO A 568 -9.07 17.13 -10.90
N SER A 569 -8.63 17.75 -12.00
CA SER A 569 -8.98 19.14 -12.26
C SER A 569 -10.49 19.26 -12.41
N ASN A 570 -11.07 20.38 -11.98
CA ASN A 570 -12.49 20.71 -12.20
C ASN A 570 -13.53 19.87 -11.40
N HIS A 571 -13.20 19.36 -10.21
CA HIS A 571 -14.15 18.71 -9.29
C HIS A 571 -14.39 19.57 -8.02
N GLY A 572 -14.31 20.89 -8.16
CA GLY A 572 -14.57 21.84 -7.08
C GLY A 572 -13.69 21.60 -5.85
N GLU A 573 -14.31 21.60 -4.66
CA GLU A 573 -13.61 21.34 -3.41
C GLU A 573 -13.05 19.92 -3.28
N ALA A 574 -13.61 18.93 -3.99
CA ALA A 574 -13.08 17.56 -3.98
C ALA A 574 -11.68 17.46 -4.59
N SER A 575 -11.32 18.41 -5.47
CA SER A 575 -9.97 18.57 -6.03
C SER A 575 -8.99 19.26 -5.09
N SER A 576 -9.43 19.73 -3.92
CA SER A 576 -8.58 20.47 -2.98
C SER A 576 -8.00 19.55 -1.92
N LYS A 577 -6.85 19.96 -1.37
CA LYS A 577 -6.25 19.32 -0.21
C LYS A 577 -6.80 19.96 1.06
N MET A 578 -7.02 19.16 2.09
CA MET A 578 -7.29 19.63 3.44
C MET A 578 -6.17 19.23 4.38
N ASN A 579 -5.96 20.05 5.40
CA ASN A 579 -5.09 19.70 6.50
C ASN A 579 -5.94 19.23 7.69
N ILE A 580 -5.72 18.00 8.16
CA ILE A 580 -6.21 17.53 9.45
C ILE A 580 -5.27 18.10 10.50
N GLY A 581 -5.77 19.03 11.30
CA GLY A 581 -4.95 19.73 12.27
C GLY A 581 -4.41 18.79 13.35
N LEU A 582 -3.37 19.25 14.04
CA LEU A 582 -2.72 18.55 15.14
C LEU A 582 -3.68 17.92 16.15
N ASN A 583 -4.68 18.69 16.59
CA ASN A 583 -5.63 18.27 17.62
C ASN A 583 -6.78 17.42 17.06
N GLU A 584 -6.93 17.33 15.74
CA GLU A 584 -7.97 16.53 15.08
C GLU A 584 -7.46 15.14 14.70
N SER A 585 -6.16 15.02 14.42
CA SER A 585 -5.52 13.75 14.10
C SER A 585 -5.42 12.87 15.35
N ILE A 586 -6.16 11.75 15.37
CA ILE A 586 -5.99 10.71 16.40
C ILE A 586 -4.55 10.24 16.47
N PRO A 587 -3.84 9.99 15.35
CA PRO A 587 -2.45 9.60 15.45
C PRO A 587 -1.57 10.65 16.12
N ASN A 588 -1.80 11.96 15.96
CA ASN A 588 -1.06 12.97 16.72
C ASN A 588 -1.42 13.00 18.21
N ARG A 589 -2.70 12.76 18.56
CA ARG A 589 -3.20 12.82 19.94
C ARG A 589 -2.94 11.57 20.76
N ILE A 590 -3.08 10.42 20.12
CA ILE A 590 -2.98 9.10 20.76
C ILE A 590 -1.59 8.50 20.46
N SER A 591 -0.80 9.13 19.56
CA SER A 591 0.46 8.65 18.96
C SER A 591 1.09 7.56 19.79
N ARG A 592 0.61 6.33 19.63
CA ARG A 592 1.19 5.16 20.28
C ARG A 592 2.53 4.82 19.61
N ARG A 593 3.06 5.71 18.78
CA ARG A 593 3.83 5.38 17.59
C ARG A 593 5.00 6.34 17.44
N GLY A 594 6.20 5.78 17.54
CA GLY A 594 7.44 6.50 17.33
C GLY A 594 7.65 6.78 15.85
N LEU A 595 7.94 8.03 15.51
CA LEU A 595 8.55 8.35 14.23
C LEU A 595 10.07 8.31 14.40
N TYR A 596 10.70 7.30 13.83
CA TYR A 596 12.10 7.34 13.45
C TYR A 596 12.22 8.22 12.20
N ASN A 597 12.33 9.52 12.41
CA ASN A 597 12.87 10.38 11.35
C ASN A 597 14.41 10.33 11.39
N GLN A 598 15.04 10.90 10.36
CA GLN A 598 16.48 11.04 10.14
C GLN A 598 17.23 11.81 11.25
N THR A 599 16.55 12.25 12.30
CA THR A 599 16.98 13.25 13.28
C THR A 599 17.28 12.71 14.69
N ASN A 600 17.32 11.38 14.90
CA ASN A 600 17.53 10.74 16.21
C ASN A 600 16.49 11.12 17.29
N THR A 601 15.31 11.60 16.89
CA THR A 601 14.15 11.75 17.79
C THR A 601 13.25 10.53 17.65
N ASN A 602 12.56 10.15 18.73
CA ASN A 602 11.54 9.10 18.67
C ASN A 602 10.22 9.62 18.13
N PHE A 603 10.07 10.94 18.10
CA PHE A 603 8.85 11.62 17.72
C PHE A 603 9.20 12.79 16.81
N ASP A 604 8.43 12.92 15.74
CA ASP A 604 8.39 14.12 14.92
C ASP A 604 6.91 14.47 14.74
N GLN A 605 6.59 15.74 14.84
CA GLN A 605 5.20 16.17 14.87
C GLN A 605 4.75 16.45 13.44
N TYR A 606 3.63 15.85 13.01
CA TYR A 606 3.01 16.27 11.75
C TYR A 606 2.51 17.69 11.89
N ASP A 607 2.94 18.64 11.06
CA ASP A 607 2.29 19.97 10.97
C ASP A 607 0.79 19.86 10.63
N GLY A 608 0.40 18.70 10.08
CA GLY A 608 -0.93 18.14 9.98
C GLY A 608 -0.95 17.07 8.88
N ILE A 609 -2.04 16.31 8.76
CA ILE A 609 -2.17 15.31 7.69
C ILE A 609 -2.85 15.98 6.50
N VAL A 610 -2.09 16.11 5.40
CA VAL A 610 -2.61 16.70 4.16
C VAL A 610 -3.23 15.62 3.31
N GLU A 611 -4.56 15.65 3.18
CA GLU A 611 -5.33 14.67 2.42
C GLU A 611 -6.22 15.32 1.38
N GLY A 612 -6.66 14.56 0.38
CA GLY A 612 -7.70 15.02 -0.53
C GLY A 612 -9.01 15.24 0.23
N LYS A 613 -9.68 16.38 0.01
CA LYS A 613 -11.01 16.63 0.59
C LYS A 613 -12.05 15.60 0.15
N ASN A 614 -11.83 14.93 -0.98
CA ASN A 614 -12.65 13.82 -1.46
C ASN A 614 -12.67 12.61 -0.50
N ASN A 615 -11.71 12.48 0.42
CA ASN A 615 -11.72 11.41 1.45
C ASN A 615 -12.46 11.82 2.72
N PHE A 616 -12.86 13.08 2.80
CA PHE A 616 -13.48 13.69 3.97
C PHE A 616 -14.65 14.52 3.50
N TYR A 617 -15.69 13.82 3.02
CA TYR A 617 -16.90 14.43 2.48
C TYR A 617 -17.52 15.48 3.40
N TRP A 618 -17.33 15.34 4.70
CA TRP A 618 -17.73 16.31 5.71
C TRP A 618 -17.08 17.70 5.62
N ARG A 619 -16.07 17.88 4.78
CA ARG A 619 -15.40 19.17 4.50
C ARG A 619 -15.70 19.72 3.11
N ALA A 620 -16.48 19.01 2.29
CA ALA A 620 -16.80 19.39 0.92
C ALA A 620 -18.31 19.61 0.77
N VAL A 621 -18.77 20.84 1.04
CA VAL A 621 -20.21 21.18 0.95
C VAL A 621 -20.69 21.17 -0.50
N THR A 622 -19.83 21.56 -1.45
CA THR A 622 -20.17 21.58 -2.88
C THR A 622 -20.11 20.19 -3.53
N PHE A 623 -19.36 19.26 -2.95
CA PHE A 623 -19.09 17.94 -3.53
C PHE A 623 -18.94 16.86 -2.43
N PRO A 624 -20.02 16.53 -1.69
CA PRO A 624 -19.96 15.57 -0.60
C PRO A 624 -19.83 14.12 -1.14
N ASP A 625 -18.70 13.45 -0.92
CA ASP A 625 -18.52 12.00 -1.15
C ASP A 625 -19.33 11.16 -0.12
N PRO A 626 -19.66 9.87 -0.32
CA PRO A 626 -19.81 9.19 -1.61
C PRO A 626 -21.00 9.70 -2.43
N HIS A 627 -21.92 10.47 -1.84
CA HIS A 627 -23.22 10.79 -2.45
C HIS A 627 -23.13 11.54 -3.77
N SER A 628 -22.30 12.58 -3.84
CA SER A 628 -22.12 13.37 -5.06
C SER A 628 -21.47 12.56 -6.18
N CYS A 629 -20.46 11.75 -5.83
CA CYS A 629 -19.78 10.84 -6.75
C CYS A 629 -20.71 9.75 -7.26
N ALA A 630 -21.37 9.00 -6.37
CA ALA A 630 -22.31 7.93 -6.71
C ALA A 630 -23.51 8.42 -7.52
N THR A 631 -23.92 9.67 -7.34
CA THR A 631 -24.96 10.29 -8.16
C THR A 631 -24.43 10.69 -9.55
N CYS A 632 -23.26 11.33 -9.63
CA CYS A 632 -22.72 11.82 -10.89
C CYS A 632 -22.11 10.72 -11.77
N HIS A 633 -21.67 9.62 -11.15
CA HIS A 633 -21.01 8.51 -11.81
C HIS A 633 -21.81 7.23 -11.59
N GLN A 634 -22.99 7.15 -12.21
CA GLN A 634 -23.79 5.92 -12.18
C GLN A 634 -23.35 4.98 -13.30
N ALA A 635 -23.32 3.68 -13.01
CA ALA A 635 -23.09 2.66 -14.03
C ALA A 635 -24.25 2.74 -15.03
N LYS A 636 -23.95 2.72 -16.33
CA LYS A 636 -25.00 2.74 -17.36
C LYS A 636 -25.69 1.39 -17.50
#